data_AF-A0A7C9EW73-F1
#
_entry.id   AF-A0A7C9EW73-F1
#
_cell.length_a   1.000
_cell.length_b   1.000
_cell.length_c   1.000
_cell.angle_alpha   90.00
_cell.angle_beta   90.00
_cell.angle_gamma   90.00
#
_symmetry.space_group_name_H-M   'P 1'
#
loop_
_entity.id
_entity.type
_entity.pdbx_description
1 polymer ?
#
loop_
_entity_poly.entity_id
_entity_poly.type
_entity_poly.pdbx_seq_one_letter_code
_entity_poly.pdbx_strand_id
1 'polypeptide(L)'
;KIGAAICWENRMPLLRTAMYAKGVEIYCAPTADARDVWQASITHIALEGGCFVLSANQFCRRKDYPPAPEYVFSGMEDDLNPDSVVCSGGSVIISPSGTVL
;
A
#
# COMPACT_ATOMS: atom_id res chain seq x y z
N LYS A 1 -18.84 8.23 -2.73
CA LYS A 1 -18.78 7.46 -1.45
C LYS A 1 -17.35 6.98 -1.23
N ILE A 2 -16.92 6.91 0.03
CA ILE A 2 -15.54 6.53 0.39
C ILE A 2 -15.56 5.10 0.97
N GLY A 3 -14.59 4.28 0.57
CA GLY A 3 -14.34 2.95 1.14
C GLY A 3 -12.84 2.70 1.32
N ALA A 4 -12.48 1.69 2.11
CA ALA A 4 -11.08 1.34 2.34
C ALA A 4 -10.86 -0.17 2.42
N ALA A 5 -9.67 -0.61 2.00
CA ALA A 5 -9.15 -1.95 2.25
C ALA A 5 -7.64 -1.84 2.51
N ILE A 6 -7.17 -2.56 3.53
CA ILE A 6 -5.85 -2.39 4.10
C ILE A 6 -4.86 -3.36 3.45
N CYS A 7 -3.79 -2.81 2.88
CA CYS A 7 -2.63 -3.56 2.42
C CYS A 7 -3.03 -4.76 1.53
N TRP A 8 -2.77 -6.00 1.96
CA TRP A 8 -3.03 -7.20 1.16
C TRP A 8 -4.51 -7.61 1.04
N GLU A 9 -5.43 -6.99 1.77
CA GLU A 9 -6.86 -7.15 1.53
C GLU A 9 -7.23 -6.78 0.08
N ASN A 10 -6.46 -5.87 -0.54
CA ASN A 10 -6.59 -5.49 -1.94
C ASN A 10 -6.34 -6.64 -2.93
N ARG A 11 -5.74 -7.74 -2.49
CA ARG A 11 -5.56 -8.96 -3.30
C ARG A 11 -6.79 -9.87 -3.29
N MET A 12 -7.77 -9.60 -2.44
CA MET A 12 -8.99 -10.42 -2.31
C MET A 12 -10.05 -9.94 -3.33
N PRO A 13 -10.29 -10.68 -4.42
CA PRO A 13 -11.21 -10.22 -5.47
C PRO A 13 -12.64 -10.04 -4.95
N LEU A 14 -13.14 -10.97 -4.12
CA LEU A 14 -14.51 -10.92 -3.61
C LEU A 14 -14.74 -9.73 -2.65
N LEU A 15 -13.73 -9.32 -1.89
CA LEU A 15 -13.82 -8.13 -1.04
C LEU A 15 -13.99 -6.87 -1.90
N ARG A 16 -13.16 -6.74 -2.94
CA ARG A 16 -13.22 -5.61 -3.88
C ARG A 16 -14.55 -5.58 -4.63
N THR A 17 -15.03 -6.72 -5.13
CA THR A 17 -16.37 -6.83 -5.74
C THR A 17 -17.47 -6.35 -4.79
N ALA A 18 -17.42 -6.73 -3.52
CA ALA A 18 -18.39 -6.27 -2.52
C ALA A 18 -18.30 -4.74 -2.29
N MET A 19 -17.11 -4.16 -2.33
CA MET A 19 -16.94 -2.70 -2.25
C MET A 19 -17.50 -1.99 -3.49
N TYR A 20 -17.25 -2.52 -4.70
CA TYR A 20 -17.82 -1.99 -5.94
C TYR A 20 -19.36 -2.02 -5.92
N ALA A 21 -19.95 -3.13 -5.46
CA ALA A 21 -21.40 -3.26 -5.31
C ALA A 21 -22.02 -2.23 -4.33
N LYS A 22 -21.23 -1.72 -3.38
CA LYS A 22 -21.65 -0.63 -2.48
C LYS A 22 -21.49 0.78 -3.07
N GLY A 23 -20.91 0.88 -4.27
CA GLY A 23 -20.71 2.11 -5.02
C GLY A 23 -19.59 2.98 -4.46
N VAL A 24 -18.44 2.38 -4.12
CA VAL A 24 -17.24 3.13 -3.73
C VAL A 24 -16.70 3.92 -4.92
N GLU A 25 -16.49 5.22 -4.74
CA GLU A 25 -15.99 6.15 -5.78
C GLU A 25 -14.60 6.69 -5.43
N ILE A 26 -14.27 6.73 -4.13
CA ILE A 26 -12.94 7.01 -3.59
C ILE A 26 -12.52 5.79 -2.77
N TYR A 27 -11.52 5.07 -3.25
CA TYR A 27 -11.00 3.85 -2.68
C TYR A 27 -9.67 4.13 -1.98
N CYS A 28 -9.65 4.09 -0.65
CA CYS A 28 -8.45 4.27 0.14
C CYS A 28 -7.72 2.93 0.34
N ALA A 29 -6.46 2.84 -0.06
CA ALA A 29 -5.64 1.65 0.01
C ALA A 29 -4.34 1.91 0.82
N PRO A 30 -4.42 2.12 2.15
CA PRO A 30 -3.23 2.25 2.98
C PRO A 30 -2.40 0.97 2.93
N THR A 31 -1.07 1.10 2.88
CA THR A 31 -0.15 -0.03 2.72
C THR A 31 1.15 0.16 3.50
N ALA A 32 1.88 -0.93 3.69
CA ALA A 32 3.28 -0.95 4.11
C ALA A 32 4.18 -1.62 3.04
N ASP A 33 3.66 -1.79 1.82
CA ASP A 33 4.35 -2.44 0.70
C ASP A 33 4.94 -1.36 -0.23
N ALA A 34 6.25 -1.12 -0.12
CA ALA A 34 6.97 -0.12 -0.92
C ALA A 34 7.53 -0.66 -2.24
N ARG A 35 7.15 -1.88 -2.65
CA ARG A 35 7.65 -2.47 -3.90
C ARG A 35 6.93 -1.86 -5.09
N ASP A 36 7.63 -1.71 -6.22
CA ASP A 36 7.07 -1.19 -7.47
C ASP A 36 5.83 -1.97 -7.96
N VAL A 37 5.77 -3.27 -7.66
CA VAL A 37 4.61 -4.11 -8.00
C VAL A 37 3.31 -3.66 -7.33
N TRP A 38 3.40 -2.93 -6.21
CA TRP A 38 2.23 -2.35 -5.57
C TRP A 38 1.52 -1.36 -6.48
N GLN A 39 2.27 -0.47 -7.15
CA GLN A 39 1.75 0.52 -8.10
C GLN A 39 0.93 -0.15 -9.20
N ALA A 40 1.46 -1.22 -9.80
CA ALA A 40 0.74 -1.98 -10.82
C ALA A 40 -0.58 -2.56 -10.31
N SER A 41 -0.60 -3.05 -9.06
CA SER A 41 -1.80 -3.62 -8.44
C SER A 41 -2.89 -2.58 -8.21
N ILE A 42 -2.56 -1.40 -7.69
CA ILE A 42 -3.54 -0.34 -7.42
C ILE A 42 -4.02 0.36 -8.69
N THR A 43 -3.18 0.44 -9.74
CA THR A 43 -3.61 0.87 -11.09
C THR A 43 -4.69 -0.06 -11.63
N HIS A 44 -4.49 -1.38 -11.49
CA HIS A 44 -5.51 -2.36 -11.90
C HIS A 44 -6.82 -2.18 -11.14
N ILE A 45 -6.77 -1.96 -9.82
CA ILE A 45 -7.97 -1.75 -8.99
C ILE A 45 -8.73 -0.49 -9.42
N ALA A 46 -8.03 0.58 -9.80
CA ALA A 46 -8.64 1.82 -10.29
C ALA A 46 -9.43 1.57 -11.59
N LEU A 47 -8.83 0.85 -12.53
CA LEU A 47 -9.46 0.46 -13.80
C LEU A 47 -10.63 -0.51 -13.60
N GLU A 48 -10.46 -1.53 -12.76
CA GLU A 48 -11.48 -2.55 -12.50
C GLU A 48 -12.69 -1.97 -11.76
N GLY A 49 -12.44 -1.10 -10.77
CA GLY A 49 -13.50 -0.49 -9.95
C GLY A 49 -14.12 0.76 -10.55
N GLY A 50 -13.48 1.38 -11.56
CA GLY A 50 -13.92 2.66 -12.11
C GLY A 50 -13.94 3.79 -11.07
N CYS A 51 -13.03 3.75 -10.10
CA CYS A 51 -13.00 4.66 -8.95
C CYS A 51 -11.61 5.28 -8.77
N PHE A 52 -11.54 6.41 -8.05
CA PHE A 52 -10.25 6.98 -7.69
C PHE A 52 -9.61 6.11 -6.60
N VAL A 53 -8.35 5.70 -6.81
CA VAL A 53 -7.60 4.93 -5.81
C VAL A 53 -6.55 5.83 -5.17
N LEU A 54 -6.61 5.94 -3.84
CA LEU A 54 -5.68 6.71 -3.02
C LEU A 54 -4.89 5.73 -2.16
N SER A 55 -3.64 5.50 -2.54
CA SER A 55 -2.72 4.63 -1.80
C SER A 55 -1.77 5.48 -0.96
N ALA A 56 -1.66 5.13 0.33
CA ALA A 56 -0.77 5.80 1.26
C ALA A 56 0.22 4.78 1.85
N ASN A 57 1.52 5.07 1.73
CA ASN A 57 2.59 4.32 2.36
C ASN A 57 3.53 5.27 3.11
N GLN A 58 3.99 4.85 4.28
CA GLN A 58 4.95 5.60 5.09
C GLN A 58 6.36 5.51 4.50
N PHE A 59 7.13 6.57 4.68
CA PHE A 59 8.58 6.53 4.54
C PHE A 59 9.20 6.39 5.92
N CYS A 60 10.11 5.45 6.10
CA CYS A 60 10.80 5.25 7.38
C CYS A 60 12.22 4.70 7.20
N ARG A 61 13.09 5.13 8.10
CA ARG A 61 14.47 4.67 8.27
C ARG A 61 14.58 3.80 9.52
N ARG A 62 15.68 3.07 9.65
CA ARG A 62 15.89 2.19 10.82
C ARG A 62 15.80 2.93 12.16
N LYS A 63 16.25 4.19 12.22
CA LYS A 63 16.17 5.04 13.43
C LYS A 63 14.76 5.46 13.85
N ASP A 64 13.77 5.34 12.95
CA ASP A 64 12.38 5.70 13.24
C ASP A 64 11.65 4.58 13.99
N TYR A 65 12.26 3.39 14.07
CA TYR A 65 11.76 2.24 14.80
C TYR A 65 12.45 2.08 16.15
N PRO A 66 11.79 1.43 17.13
CA PRO A 66 12.47 1.00 18.35
C PRO A 66 13.68 0.09 18.02
N PRO A 67 14.61 -0.08 18.98
CA PRO A 67 15.65 -1.09 18.88
C PRO A 67 15.08 -2.47 18.52
N ALA A 68 15.85 -3.27 17.79
CA ALA A 68 15.42 -4.61 17.39
C ALA A 68 15.05 -5.43 18.63
N PRO A 69 13.88 -6.10 18.63
CA PRO A 69 13.54 -6.99 19.74
C PRO A 69 14.47 -8.20 19.78
N GLU A 70 14.69 -8.77 20.96
CA GLU A 70 15.62 -9.91 21.15
C GLU A 70 15.19 -11.20 20.41
N TYR A 71 13.93 -11.27 19.95
CA TYR A 71 13.35 -12.44 19.27
C TYR A 71 13.30 -12.31 17.74
N VAL A 72 14.02 -11.37 17.13
CA VAL A 72 14.10 -11.29 15.67
C VAL A 72 14.80 -12.53 15.13
N PHE A 73 14.08 -13.33 14.33
CA PHE A 73 14.68 -14.43 13.58
C PHE A 73 15.65 -13.83 12.55
N SER A 74 16.95 -14.03 12.80
CA SER A 74 18.08 -13.48 12.04
C SER A 74 17.97 -13.74 10.54
N GLY A 75 18.27 -12.71 9.73
CA GLY A 75 18.37 -12.81 8.27
C GLY A 75 18.13 -11.52 7.47
N MET A 76 17.67 -10.43 8.11
CA MET A 76 17.34 -9.16 7.43
C MET A 76 17.96 -7.90 8.06
N GLU A 77 18.54 -7.96 9.26
CA GLU A 77 18.99 -6.76 10.00
C GLU A 77 20.51 -6.58 10.08
N ASP A 78 21.33 -7.56 9.70
CA ASP A 78 22.76 -7.54 10.03
C ASP A 78 23.57 -6.40 9.37
N ASP A 79 22.99 -5.69 8.37
CA ASP A 79 23.64 -4.59 7.65
C ASP A 79 22.88 -3.23 7.72
N LEU A 80 21.80 -3.11 8.48
CA LEU A 80 21.03 -1.87 8.55
C LEU A 80 21.65 -0.87 9.54
N ASN A 81 22.12 0.26 9.04
CA ASN A 81 22.52 1.40 9.89
C ASN A 81 21.30 2.30 10.20
N PRO A 82 21.40 3.25 11.16
CA PRO A 82 20.28 4.12 11.54
C PRO A 82 19.63 4.90 10.38
N ASP A 83 20.38 5.21 9.32
CA ASP A 83 19.88 5.92 8.14
C ASP A 83 19.40 5.01 7.01
N SER A 84 19.57 3.68 7.13
CA SER A 84 19.05 2.72 6.16
C SER A 84 17.53 2.86 6.02
N VAL A 85 17.06 2.95 4.77
CA VAL A 85 15.63 3.01 4.44
C VAL A 85 15.03 1.63 4.62
N VAL A 86 13.99 1.55 5.45
CA VAL A 86 13.22 0.32 5.73
C VAL A 86 11.96 0.27 4.87
N CYS A 87 11.32 1.42 4.67
CA CYS A 87 10.21 1.59 3.74
C CYS A 87 10.44 2.88 2.95
N SER A 88 10.51 2.76 1.62
CA SER A 88 10.73 3.91 0.71
C SER A 88 9.43 4.68 0.39
N GLY A 89 8.29 4.30 0.97
CA GLY A 89 7.00 4.93 0.70
C GLY A 89 6.39 4.48 -0.62
N GLY A 90 6.07 5.42 -1.52
CA GLY A 90 5.39 5.13 -2.78
C GLY A 90 3.87 5.37 -2.78
N SER A 91 3.40 6.33 -1.99
CA SER A 91 2.02 6.82 -2.05
C SER A 91 1.66 7.34 -3.44
N VAL A 92 0.41 7.17 -3.86
CA VAL A 92 -0.04 7.58 -5.20
C VAL A 92 -1.55 7.79 -5.24
N ILE A 93 -2.00 8.64 -6.16
CA ILE A 93 -3.40 8.80 -6.52
C ILE A 93 -3.57 8.38 -7.99
N ILE A 94 -4.56 7.54 -8.26
CA ILE A 94 -4.84 7.02 -9.60
C ILE A 94 -6.29 7.32 -9.97
N SER A 95 -6.48 7.90 -11.14
CA SER A 95 -7.81 8.17 -11.70
C SER A 95 -8.52 6.86 -12.11
N PRO A 96 -9.86 6.89 -12.27
CA PRO A 96 -10.62 5.77 -12.85
C PRO A 96 -10.13 5.32 -14.24
N SER A 97 -9.45 6.18 -14.99
CA SER A 97 -8.87 5.86 -16.29
C SER A 97 -7.49 5.19 -16.22
N GLY A 98 -6.97 4.95 -15.01
CA GLY A 98 -5.62 4.40 -14.79
C GLY A 98 -4.51 5.44 -14.89
N THR A 99 -4.84 6.74 -14.93
CA THR A 99 -3.85 7.83 -14.99
C THR A 99 -3.35 8.14 -13.58
N VAL A 100 -2.04 8.18 -13.39
CA VAL A 100 -1.43 8.66 -12.14
C VAL A 100 -1.54 10.19 -12.09
N LEU A 101 -1.98 10.73 -10.95
CA LEU A 101 -2.23 12.16 -10.71
C LEU A 101 -1.15 12.79 -9.82
#